data_AF-A0A3R6A563-F1
#
_entry.id   AF-A0A3R6A563-F1
#
_cell.length_a   1.000
_cell.length_b   1.000
_cell.length_c   1.000
_cell.angle_alpha   90.00
_cell.angle_beta   90.00
_cell.angle_gamma   90.00
#
_symmetry.space_group_name_H-M   'P 1'
#
loop_
_entity.id
_entity.type
_entity.pdbx_description
1 polymer ?
#
loop_
_entity_poly.entity_id
_entity_poly.type
_entity_poly.pdbx_seq_one_letter_code
_entity_poly.pdbx_strand_id
1 'polypeptide(L)'
;MERIADVEKVLMNEIDNLHGVYLYLEGDSWCAYERSAYYLAKLNVPVILQKEVIREGYDVVLLKALFAVDDMCLPLAPKMELKRVADDKLQFHMYDDIDGFPEWKASQLNKLPA
;
A
#
# COMPACT_ATOMS: atom_id res chain seq x y z
N MET A 1 -2.81 11.93 -15.97
CA MET A 1 -3.68 10.77 -16.26
C MET A 1 -2.77 9.61 -16.62
N GLU A 2 -2.45 8.73 -15.67
CA GLU A 2 -1.73 7.46 -15.88
C GLU A 2 -2.29 6.34 -14.98
N ARG A 3 -3.52 6.50 -14.46
CA ARG A 3 -4.05 5.66 -13.36
C ARG A 3 -4.13 4.16 -13.63
N ILE A 4 -4.44 3.73 -14.87
CA ILE A 4 -4.63 2.29 -15.17
C ILE A 4 -3.29 1.53 -15.24
N ALA A 5 -2.28 2.14 -15.87
CA ALA A 5 -0.98 1.50 -16.06
C ALA A 5 -0.21 1.33 -14.74
N ASP A 6 -0.46 2.23 -13.78
CA ASP A 6 0.04 2.07 -12.42
C ASP A 6 -0.72 1.00 -11.65
N VAL A 7 -2.04 0.84 -11.85
CA VAL A 7 -2.84 -0.17 -11.14
C VAL A 7 -2.48 -1.59 -11.52
N GLU A 8 -2.32 -1.88 -12.82
CA GLU A 8 -1.86 -3.21 -13.25
C GLU A 8 -0.45 -3.51 -12.71
N LYS A 9 0.44 -2.51 -12.70
CA LYS A 9 1.78 -2.64 -12.09
C LYS A 9 1.71 -2.83 -10.57
N VAL A 10 0.83 -2.10 -9.88
CA VAL A 10 0.58 -2.24 -8.45
C VAL A 10 0.13 -3.67 -8.16
N LEU A 11 -0.88 -4.16 -8.87
CA LEU A 11 -1.41 -5.51 -8.72
C LEU A 11 -0.36 -6.58 -9.06
N MET A 12 0.44 -6.39 -10.12
CA MET A 12 1.55 -7.30 -10.44
C MET A 12 2.64 -7.28 -9.35
N ASN A 13 2.99 -6.11 -8.84
CA ASN A 13 3.95 -5.96 -7.74
C ASN A 13 3.44 -6.64 -6.46
N GLU A 14 2.14 -6.63 -6.20
CA GLU A 14 1.55 -7.32 -5.06
C GLU A 14 1.54 -8.85 -5.17
N ILE A 15 1.37 -9.36 -6.40
CA ILE A 15 1.38 -10.80 -6.67
C ILE A 15 2.82 -11.34 -6.57
N ASP A 16 3.80 -10.60 -7.10
CA ASP A 16 5.19 -11.04 -7.13
C ASP A 16 5.90 -10.84 -5.78
N ASN A 17 5.47 -9.85 -4.98
CA ASN A 17 6.19 -9.43 -3.78
C ASN A 17 5.43 -9.79 -2.49
N LEU A 18 5.38 -11.08 -2.19
CA LEU A 18 4.77 -11.63 -0.97
C LEU A 18 5.27 -10.94 0.32
N HIS A 19 6.52 -10.47 0.29
CA HIS A 19 7.28 -9.97 1.43
C HIS A 19 7.78 -8.54 1.24
N GLY A 20 7.06 -7.69 0.49
CA GLY A 20 7.50 -6.30 0.40
C GLY A 20 6.39 -5.27 0.34
N VAL A 21 6.67 -4.15 1.01
CA VAL A 21 5.85 -2.94 0.99
C VAL A 21 6.32 -2.09 -0.18
N TYR A 22 5.41 -1.76 -1.08
CA TYR A 22 5.64 -0.77 -2.12
C TYR A 22 4.92 0.52 -1.77
N LEU A 23 5.67 1.61 -1.82
CA LEU A 23 5.13 2.96 -1.75
C LEU A 23 5.34 3.66 -3.09
N TYR A 24 4.35 4.45 -3.47
CA TYR A 24 4.35 5.31 -4.63
C TYR A 24 4.14 6.75 -4.14
N LEU A 25 4.89 7.70 -4.70
CA LEU A 25 4.70 9.10 -4.36
C LEU A 25 3.56 9.67 -5.22
N GLU A 26 2.47 10.08 -4.60
CA GLU A 26 1.36 10.75 -5.26
C GLU A 26 1.30 12.20 -4.80
N GLY A 27 1.86 13.11 -5.59
CA GLY A 27 1.98 14.52 -5.23
C GLY A 27 2.96 14.70 -4.08
N ASP A 28 2.43 15.03 -2.90
CA ASP A 28 3.20 15.29 -1.66
C ASP A 28 2.88 14.25 -0.57
N SER A 29 2.42 13.07 -0.97
CA SER A 29 2.04 12.00 -0.04
C SER A 29 2.47 10.65 -0.57
N TRP A 30 2.96 9.81 0.34
CA TRP A 30 3.23 8.41 0.03
C TRP A 30 1.93 7.63 0.05
N CYS A 31 1.72 6.85 -1.00
CA CYS A 31 0.60 5.94 -1.11
C CYS A 31 1.07 4.48 -1.24
N ALA A 32 0.34 3.59 -0.59
CA ALA A 32 0.55 2.16 -0.65
C ALA A 32 -0.79 1.50 -0.94
N TYR A 33 -0.76 0.39 -1.67
CA TYR A 33 -1.99 -0.31 -2.03
C TYR A 33 -2.07 -1.63 -1.30
N GLU A 34 -3.29 -2.04 -0.95
CA GLU A 34 -3.66 -3.43 -0.67
C GLU A 34 -2.80 -4.07 0.43
N ARG A 35 -1.95 -5.07 0.15
CA ARG A 35 -1.04 -5.71 1.12
C ARG A 35 -0.03 -4.74 1.70
N SER A 36 0.48 -3.80 0.89
CA SER A 36 1.39 -2.76 1.39
C SER A 36 0.66 -1.84 2.37
N ALA A 37 -0.60 -1.49 2.09
CA ALA A 37 -1.45 -0.74 3.01
C ALA A 37 -1.72 -1.53 4.31
N TYR A 38 -1.94 -2.84 4.20
CA TYR A 38 -2.12 -3.73 5.35
C TYR A 38 -0.90 -3.77 6.26
N TYR A 39 0.29 -3.94 5.68
CA TYR A 39 1.54 -3.98 6.41
C TYR A 39 1.79 -2.66 7.16
N LEU A 40 1.57 -1.51 6.51
CA LEU A 40 1.68 -0.21 7.18
C LEU A 40 0.69 -0.06 8.34
N ALA A 41 -0.56 -0.48 8.14
CA ALA A 41 -1.57 -0.45 9.20
C ALA A 41 -1.20 -1.38 10.37
N LYS A 42 -0.58 -2.54 10.10
CA LYS A 42 -0.10 -3.48 11.11
C LYS A 42 1.13 -2.98 11.88
N LEU A 43 1.97 -2.20 11.22
CA LEU A 43 3.12 -1.53 11.84
C LEU A 43 2.73 -0.35 12.75
N ASN A 44 1.43 -0.07 12.93
CA ASN A 44 0.92 1.10 13.63
C ASN A 44 1.44 2.43 13.04
N VAL A 45 1.75 2.44 11.73
CA VAL A 45 2.05 3.68 11.03
C VAL A 45 0.74 4.48 10.92
N PRO A 46 0.74 5.80 11.19
CA PRO A 46 -0.44 6.65 11.06
C PRO A 46 -0.81 6.84 9.59
N VAL A 47 -1.39 5.81 8.98
CA VAL A 47 -1.86 5.82 7.59
C VAL A 47 -3.36 6.09 7.52
N ILE A 48 -3.74 6.89 6.54
CA ILE A 48 -5.13 7.15 6.17
C ILE A 48 -5.54 6.11 5.13
N LEU A 49 -6.46 5.23 5.50
CA LEU A 49 -7.01 4.25 4.56
C LEU A 49 -8.14 4.88 3.75
N GLN A 50 -8.07 4.73 2.44
CA GLN A 50 -9.05 5.17 1.47
C GLN A 50 -9.42 4.01 0.54
N LYS A 51 -10.64 4.07 0.03
CA LYS A 51 -11.15 3.14 -0.96
C LYS A 51 -11.10 3.82 -2.32
N GLU A 52 -10.32 3.26 -3.24
CA GLU A 52 -10.19 3.77 -4.60
C GLU A 52 -10.99 2.84 -5.53
N VAL A 53 -12.05 3.37 -6.13
CA VAL A 53 -12.88 2.62 -7.09
C VAL A 53 -12.53 3.06 -8.49
N ILE A 54 -11.95 2.16 -9.27
CA ILE A 54 -11.57 2.38 -10.66
C ILE A 54 -12.66 1.79 -11.54
N ARG A 55 -13.27 2.64 -12.37
CA ARG A 55 -14.39 2.28 -13.25
C ARG A 55 -13.97 2.40 -14.71
N GLU A 56 -13.14 1.48 -15.17
CA GLU A 56 -12.73 1.41 -16.58
C GLU A 56 -12.95 -0.02 -17.10
N GLY A 57 -14.18 -0.29 -17.54
CA GLY A 57 -14.62 -1.59 -18.07
C GLY A 57 -15.06 -2.60 -17.00
N TYR A 58 -14.43 -2.58 -15.82
CA TYR A 58 -14.87 -3.30 -14.62
C TYR A 58 -14.74 -2.40 -13.38
N ASP A 59 -15.62 -2.58 -12.41
CA ASP A 59 -15.54 -1.88 -11.11
C ASP A 59 -14.50 -2.59 -10.24
N VAL A 60 -13.26 -2.09 -10.24
CA VAL A 60 -12.18 -2.58 -9.38
C VAL A 60 -12.09 -1.70 -8.14
N VAL A 61 -12.19 -2.33 -6.97
CA VAL A 61 -12.05 -1.66 -5.68
C VAL A 61 -10.69 -1.97 -5.09
N LEU A 62 -9.86 -0.95 -4.96
CA LEU A 62 -8.56 -1.02 -4.31
C LEU A 62 -8.59 -0.33 -2.96
N LEU A 63 -7.87 -0.90 -2.00
CA LEU A 63 -7.59 -0.23 -0.74
C LEU A 63 -6.27 0.53 -0.85
N LYS A 64 -6.29 1.83 -0.56
CA LYS A 64 -5.14 2.73 -0.63
C LYS A 64 -4.83 3.27 0.77
N ALA A 65 -3.63 3.07 1.27
CA ALA A 65 -3.10 3.78 2.43
C ALA A 65 -2.37 5.03 1.95
N LEU A 66 -2.62 6.17 2.58
CA LEU A 66 -1.96 7.44 2.34
C LEU A 66 -1.33 7.93 3.64
N PHE A 67 -0.12 8.48 3.57
CA PHE A 67 0.49 9.17 4.70
C PHE A 67 1.44 10.26 4.22
N ALA A 68 1.64 11.27 5.07
CA ALA A 68 2.47 12.42 4.73
C ALA A 68 3.94 12.02 4.65
N VAL A 69 4.68 12.67 3.73
CA VAL A 69 6.13 12.48 3.59
C VAL A 69 6.87 12.90 4.88
N ASP A 70 6.42 13.96 5.54
CA ASP A 70 6.96 14.41 6.83
C ASP A 70 6.69 13.43 7.99
N ASP A 71 5.58 12.69 7.95
CA ASP A 71 5.25 11.65 8.93
C ASP A 71 5.97 10.32 8.64
N MET A 72 6.92 10.31 7.70
CA MET A 72 7.78 9.17 7.41
C MET A 72 8.83 8.95 8.50
N CYS A 73 8.40 8.95 9.76
CA CYS A 73 9.04 8.18 10.81
C CYS A 73 8.45 6.77 10.74
N LEU A 74 8.73 6.05 9.65
CA LEU A 74 8.56 4.60 9.70
C LEU A 74 9.41 4.18 10.89
N PRO A 75 8.86 3.59 11.96
CA PRO A 75 9.71 2.82 12.83
C PRO A 75 10.34 1.85 11.86
N LEU A 76 11.64 1.98 11.62
CA LEU A 76 12.44 0.94 11.01
C LEU A 76 12.34 -0.18 12.04
N ALA A 77 11.20 -0.87 12.03
CA ALA A 77 10.96 -2.05 12.79
C ALA A 77 12.18 -2.89 12.46
N PRO A 78 12.87 -3.47 13.45
CA PRO A 78 14.22 -4.03 13.30
C PRO A 78 14.34 -5.15 12.24
N LYS A 79 13.27 -5.43 11.49
CA LYS A 79 13.06 -6.45 10.47
C LYS A 79 12.64 -5.87 9.10
N MET A 80 12.75 -4.56 8.86
CA MET A 80 12.45 -3.95 7.55
C MET A 80 13.73 -3.50 6.86
N GLU A 81 13.97 -4.02 5.65
CA GLU A 81 15.12 -3.62 4.83
C GLU A 81 14.67 -2.84 3.60
N LEU A 82 15.22 -1.65 3.42
CA LEU A 82 14.95 -0.84 2.24
C LEU A 82 15.68 -1.45 1.03
N LYS A 83 14.92 -2.08 0.12
CA LYS A 83 15.45 -2.76 -1.08
C LYS A 83 15.71 -1.77 -2.21
N ARG A 84 14.83 -0.79 -2.38
CA ARG A 84 14.88 0.14 -3.51
C ARG A 84 14.34 1.51 -3.10
N VAL A 85 15.06 2.54 -3.55
CA VAL A 85 14.67 3.94 -3.45
C VAL A 85 14.77 4.56 -4.83
N ALA A 86 13.69 5.17 -5.28
CA ALA A 86 13.63 6.05 -6.42
C ALA A 86 12.86 7.31 -6.00
N ASP A 87 12.97 8.38 -6.79
CA ASP A 87 12.31 9.67 -6.51
C ASP A 87 10.80 9.53 -6.27
N ASP A 88 10.14 8.61 -6.96
CA ASP A 88 8.69 8.39 -6.90
C ASP A 88 8.28 7.03 -6.31
N LYS A 89 9.24 6.17 -5.92
CA LYS A 89 8.98 4.78 -5.52
C LYS A 89 9.89 4.31 -4.40
N LEU A 90 9.31 3.69 -3.38
CA LEU A 90 10.05 3.02 -2.32
C LEU A 90 9.63 1.56 -2.21
N GLN A 91 10.60 0.69 -1.97
CA GLN A 91 10.36 -0.72 -1.72
C GLN A 91 11.06 -1.16 -0.45
N PHE A 92 10.27 -1.67 0.50
CA PHE A 92 10.77 -2.30 1.71
C PHE A 92 10.56 -3.81 1.61
N HIS A 93 11.51 -4.57 2.11
CA HIS A 93 11.37 -6.00 2.35
C HIS A 93 11.00 -6.23 3.81
N MET A 94 9.98 -7.06 4.02
CA MET A 94 9.57 -7.54 5.33
C MET A 94 9.91 -9.02 5.45
N TYR A 95 10.58 -9.39 6.53
CA TYR A 95 10.89 -10.80 6.83
C TYR A 95 9.75 -11.54 7.55
N ASP A 96 8.66 -10.85 7.87
CA ASP A 96 7.51 -11.40 8.60
C ASP A 96 6.40 -11.76 7.60
N ASP A 97 5.90 -13.00 7.66
CA ASP A 97 4.68 -13.42 6.99
C ASP A 97 3.49 -12.92 7.81
N ILE A 98 2.90 -11.80 7.37
CA ILE A 98 1.73 -11.24 8.05
C ILE A 98 0.48 -11.84 7.40
N ASP A 99 -0.01 -12.92 8.00
CA ASP A 99 -1.29 -13.53 7.65
C ASP A 99 -2.50 -12.64 8.00
N GLY A 100 -3.65 -12.92 7.36
CA GLY A 100 -4.93 -12.23 7.63
C GLY A 100 -5.21 -11.00 6.77
N PHE A 101 -4.43 -10.77 5.70
CA PHE A 101 -4.72 -9.73 4.70
C PHE A 101 -6.16 -9.76 4.15
N PRO A 102 -6.70 -10.91 3.66
CA PRO A 102 -8.04 -10.92 3.06
C PRO A 102 -9.14 -10.54 4.06
N GLU A 103 -9.05 -11.03 5.30
CA GLU A 103 -10.00 -10.70 6.37
C GLU A 103 -9.92 -9.23 6.77
N TRP A 104 -8.70 -8.69 6.90
CA TRP A 104 -8.49 -7.29 7.19
C TRP A 104 -9.01 -6.40 6.07
N LYS A 105 -8.70 -6.72 4.81
CA LYS A 105 -9.19 -5.97 3.64
C LYS A 105 -10.71 -5.92 3.64
N ALA A 106 -11.38 -7.07 3.83
CA ALA A 106 -12.83 -7.13 3.92
C ALA A 106 -13.38 -6.26 5.06
N SER A 107 -12.73 -6.26 6.23
CA SER A 107 -13.12 -5.41 7.36
C SER A 107 -13.00 -3.91 7.03
N GLN A 108 -11.90 -3.50 6.40
CA GLN A 108 -11.69 -2.10 6.03
C GLN A 108 -12.66 -1.65 4.94
N LEU A 109 -12.88 -2.47 3.92
CA LEU A 109 -13.82 -2.16 2.84
C LEU A 109 -15.28 -2.07 3.31
N ASN A 110 -15.65 -2.78 4.37
CA ASN A 110 -16.97 -2.64 5.02
C ASN A 110 -17.08 -1.37 5.86
N LYS A 111 -15.97 -0.85 6.39
CA LYS A 111 -15.94 0.36 7.22
C LYS A 111 -15.82 1.64 6.39
N LEU A 112 -15.13 1.58 5.26
CA LEU A 112 -14.87 2.72 4.41
C LEU A 112 -16.04 2.94 3.42
N PRO A 113 -16.57 4.18 3.32
CA PRO A 113 -17.59 4.50 2.32
C PRO A 113 -17.03 4.33 0.90
N ALA A 114 -17.93 4.00 -0.04
CA ALA A 114 -17.63 3.76 -1.45
C ALA A 114 -17.43 5.05 -2.26
#